data_AF-A0A0R3INE4-F1
#
_entry.id   AF-A0A0R3INE4-F1
#
_cell.length_a   1.000
_cell.length_b   1.000
_cell.length_c   1.000
_cell.angle_alpha   90.00
_cell.angle_beta   90.00
_cell.angle_gamma   90.00
#
_symmetry.space_group_name_H-M   'P 1'
#
loop_
_entity.id
_entity.type
_entity.pdbx_description
1 polymer ?
#
loop_
_entity_poly.entity_id
_entity_poly.type
_entity_poly.pdbx_seq_one_letter_code
_entity_poly.pdbx_strand_id
1 'polypeptide(L)'
;MGRPQKSQVFKANVNALGDLAQPLRDAASKLAESGLRVHTTVNNFDWEGKARESAVARSDRELTQNRIVAADLNALADAYENGKKTMGPMIDSLKSKAQGLEGNSFEVTENWDVIDKYDYAAARKLAKMMGLDDSAITDLQNRRANEAKTEGGNLGRLADELGVADENTATAIGNALDALGGANGPKLAPPPLAPGQVTNRGAVAGTDNPNAIPGIRAADLGEVVQLPNGQYVAVFGDSYGNPEVGGEGNPHYSSVAVPVTFDEKGQPHFGAPLNGTTLNPGLPNEVQGSSPLFPMPQAAINNGANNTLPAGSITTRDGRTLMMVVGTNTSEGLNPRGGSWLVEVNNDPAKGWKPIEGSYREWTPNSDPGPGHAGVGTSTASLPTQVSGYQGSDGKVYIAADAFDRSQGVSMYRVDPEHIADRGSWQPYNGNNTWGTAGQPATTTITQQGQNWGEISFREIDGKPVLAGTNFNSENGGTGIPTVEVRVGDNPISVTGGNPTVVMNNAPGSANNVPAPYGGYILPGSTLDNVGLFGSQWFQPRDGQGHPTGPVHYDVQDIRVNTQPGQR
;
A
#
# COMPACT_ATOMS: atom_id res chain seq x y z
N MET A 1 -12.47 0.03 -26.22
CA MET A 1 -13.05 0.72 -27.42
C MET A 1 -12.16 0.43 -28.63
N GLY A 2 -12.71 0.41 -29.86
CA GLY A 2 -11.90 0.18 -31.07
C GLY A 2 -11.13 1.42 -31.54
N ARG A 3 -10.25 1.25 -32.54
CA ARG A 3 -9.52 2.35 -33.21
C ARG A 3 -10.44 3.57 -33.48
N PRO A 4 -10.10 4.78 -33.02
CA PRO A 4 -10.90 5.96 -33.25
C PRO A 4 -10.84 6.36 -34.72
N GLN A 5 -11.97 6.78 -35.28
CA GLN A 5 -12.07 7.28 -36.64
C GLN A 5 -11.43 8.67 -36.78
N LYS A 6 -10.95 8.99 -37.98
CA LYS A 6 -10.38 10.31 -38.30
C LYS A 6 -11.26 11.46 -37.85
N SER A 7 -12.56 11.43 -38.20
CA SER A 7 -13.50 12.49 -37.82
C SER A 7 -13.68 12.65 -36.31
N GLN A 8 -13.54 11.57 -35.52
CA GLN A 8 -13.58 11.61 -34.06
C GLN A 8 -12.32 12.30 -33.51
N VAL A 9 -11.14 11.93 -34.00
CA VAL A 9 -9.87 12.55 -33.59
C VAL A 9 -9.83 14.03 -33.95
N PHE A 10 -10.34 14.41 -35.12
CA PHE A 10 -10.39 15.81 -35.55
C PHE A 10 -11.32 16.67 -34.68
N LYS A 11 -12.37 16.08 -34.10
CA LYS A 11 -13.28 16.74 -33.15
C LYS A 11 -12.79 16.69 -31.70
N ALA A 12 -11.85 15.81 -31.37
CA ALA A 12 -11.37 15.64 -30.01
C ALA A 12 -10.72 16.94 -29.48
N ASN A 13 -11.19 17.37 -28.29
CA ASN A 13 -10.63 18.48 -27.53
C ASN A 13 -10.12 17.97 -26.19
N VAL A 14 -8.87 17.53 -26.18
CA VAL A 14 -8.24 16.99 -24.97
C VAL A 14 -7.94 18.06 -23.91
N ASN A 15 -7.89 19.34 -24.30
CA ASN A 15 -7.69 20.42 -23.34
C ASN A 15 -8.87 20.55 -22.39
N ALA A 16 -10.09 20.46 -22.93
CA ALA A 16 -11.31 20.46 -22.13
C ALA A 16 -11.35 19.35 -21.08
N LEU A 17 -10.72 18.19 -21.35
CA LEU A 17 -10.58 17.12 -20.38
C LEU A 17 -9.68 17.54 -19.20
N GLY A 18 -8.48 18.06 -19.48
CA GLY A 18 -7.56 18.48 -18.43
C GLY A 18 -7.99 19.74 -17.69
N ASP A 19 -8.80 20.60 -18.30
CA ASP A 19 -9.34 21.81 -17.66
C ASP A 19 -10.28 21.49 -16.48
N LEU A 20 -10.79 20.25 -16.40
CA LEU A 20 -11.58 19.76 -15.27
C LEU A 20 -10.75 19.48 -14.02
N ALA A 21 -9.42 19.34 -14.12
CA ALA A 21 -8.57 18.96 -13.01
C ALA A 21 -8.48 20.06 -11.93
N GLN A 22 -8.28 21.32 -12.32
CA GLN A 22 -8.06 22.40 -11.36
C GLN A 22 -9.27 22.66 -10.43
N PRO A 23 -10.52 22.75 -10.93
CA PRO A 23 -11.68 22.91 -10.05
C PRO A 23 -11.84 21.79 -9.01
N LEU A 24 -11.45 20.56 -9.36
CA LEU A 24 -11.48 19.41 -8.44
C LEU A 24 -10.42 19.54 -7.35
N ARG A 25 -9.20 19.95 -7.70
CA ARG A 25 -8.13 20.22 -6.72
C ARG A 25 -8.53 21.34 -5.75
N ASP A 26 -9.17 22.39 -6.25
CA ASP A 26 -9.67 23.49 -5.43
C ASP A 26 -10.76 23.01 -4.46
N ALA A 27 -11.67 22.14 -4.91
CA ALA A 27 -12.70 21.53 -4.06
C ALA A 27 -12.08 20.62 -2.99
N ALA A 28 -11.10 19.79 -3.36
CA ALA A 28 -10.38 18.92 -2.45
C ALA A 28 -9.70 19.71 -1.33
N SER A 29 -8.96 20.76 -1.69
CA SER A 29 -8.29 21.67 -0.74
C SER A 29 -9.30 22.29 0.24
N LYS A 30 -10.40 22.87 -0.27
CA LYS A 30 -11.44 23.47 0.57
C LYS A 30 -12.08 22.47 1.54
N LEU A 31 -12.30 21.23 1.10
CA LEU A 31 -12.89 20.18 1.92
C LEU A 31 -11.95 19.73 3.04
N ALA A 32 -10.67 19.47 2.71
CA ALA A 32 -9.65 19.10 3.68
C ALA A 32 -9.45 20.21 4.73
N GLU A 33 -9.37 21.47 4.30
CA GLU A 33 -9.30 22.61 5.20
C GLU A 33 -10.54 22.73 6.10
N SER A 34 -11.73 22.43 5.57
CA SER A 34 -12.96 22.47 6.36
C SER A 34 -12.97 21.41 7.46
N GLY A 35 -12.56 20.19 7.14
CA GLY A 35 -12.37 19.14 8.14
C GLY A 35 -11.37 19.55 9.21
N LEU A 36 -10.24 20.12 8.80
CA LEU A 36 -9.21 20.59 9.73
C LEU A 36 -9.72 21.71 10.65
N ARG A 37 -10.50 22.66 10.11
CA ARG A 37 -11.14 23.72 10.91
C ARG A 37 -12.08 23.16 11.97
N VAL A 38 -12.91 22.18 11.63
CA VAL A 38 -13.81 21.52 12.60
C VAL A 38 -13.01 20.80 13.68
N HIS A 39 -12.04 19.96 13.28
CA HIS A 39 -11.17 19.23 14.20
C HIS A 39 -10.44 20.16 15.17
N THR A 40 -9.77 21.20 14.66
CA THR A 40 -9.03 22.17 15.47
C THR A 40 -9.93 22.95 16.41
N THR A 41 -11.11 23.38 15.93
CA THR A 41 -12.08 24.11 16.77
C THR A 41 -12.58 23.25 17.92
N VAL A 42 -12.92 21.98 17.66
CA VAL A 42 -13.42 21.05 18.69
C VAL A 42 -12.32 20.69 19.69
N ASN A 43 -11.09 20.45 19.23
CA ASN A 43 -9.96 20.09 20.08
C ASN A 43 -9.49 21.24 20.97
N ASN A 44 -9.51 22.49 20.46
CA ASN A 44 -9.03 23.68 21.17
C ASN A 44 -10.08 24.33 22.07
N PHE A 45 -11.33 23.84 22.06
CA PHE A 45 -12.35 24.37 22.95
C PHE A 45 -12.05 23.94 24.39
N ASP A 46 -12.27 24.85 25.34
CA ASP A 46 -11.94 24.63 26.76
C ASP A 46 -13.18 24.03 27.47
N TRP A 47 -13.29 22.70 27.39
CA TRP A 47 -14.40 21.91 27.93
C TRP A 47 -13.95 20.48 28.24
N GLU A 48 -14.59 19.83 29.22
CA GLU A 48 -14.14 18.55 29.79
C GLU A 48 -15.24 17.48 29.86
N GLY A 49 -14.84 16.23 30.11
CA GLY A 49 -15.73 15.09 30.37
C GLY A 49 -16.12 14.28 29.13
N LYS A 50 -16.96 13.26 29.32
CA LYS A 50 -17.34 12.27 28.28
C LYS A 50 -17.96 12.88 27.02
N ALA A 51 -18.63 14.02 27.15
CA ALA A 51 -19.20 14.74 26.01
C ALA A 51 -18.10 15.31 25.10
N ARG A 52 -17.02 15.84 25.68
CA ARG A 52 -15.83 16.30 24.97
C ARG A 52 -15.16 15.13 24.25
N GLU A 53 -14.91 14.02 24.94
CA GLU A 53 -14.28 12.82 24.35
C GLU A 53 -15.05 12.33 23.12
N SER A 54 -16.38 12.27 23.22
CA SER A 54 -17.25 11.86 22.11
C SER A 54 -17.22 12.85 20.94
N ALA A 55 -17.16 14.16 21.23
CA ALA A 55 -17.08 15.20 20.22
C ALA A 55 -15.73 15.23 19.50
N VAL A 56 -14.63 15.06 20.23
CA VAL A 56 -13.27 14.93 19.67
C VAL A 56 -13.22 13.72 18.75
N ALA A 57 -13.63 12.54 19.24
CA ALA A 57 -13.66 11.32 18.45
C ALA A 57 -14.52 11.46 17.17
N ARG A 58 -15.67 12.14 17.25
CA ARG A 58 -16.48 12.45 16.07
C ARG A 58 -15.76 13.40 15.11
N SER A 59 -15.14 14.46 15.62
CA SER A 59 -14.42 15.43 14.79
C SER A 59 -13.22 14.81 14.07
N ASP A 60 -12.56 13.84 14.70
CA ASP A 60 -11.44 13.09 14.11
C ASP A 60 -11.93 12.17 12.99
N ARG A 61 -13.07 11.48 13.19
CA ARG A 61 -13.73 10.71 12.12
C ARG A 61 -14.13 11.59 10.94
N GLU A 62 -14.73 12.76 11.20
CA GLU A 62 -15.14 13.70 10.16
C GLU A 62 -13.94 14.30 9.41
N LEU A 63 -12.85 14.62 10.12
CA LEU A 63 -11.59 15.03 9.50
C LEU A 63 -11.07 13.95 8.55
N THR A 64 -11.10 12.70 9.01
CA THR A 64 -10.63 11.55 8.23
C THR A 64 -11.49 11.37 6.98
N GLN A 65 -12.82 11.40 7.12
CA GLN A 65 -13.76 11.31 6.00
C GLN A 65 -13.57 12.44 4.98
N ASN A 66 -13.40 13.68 5.45
CA ASN A 66 -13.18 14.83 4.58
C ASN A 66 -11.85 14.71 3.82
N ARG A 67 -10.80 14.19 4.46
CA ARG A 67 -9.51 13.91 3.81
C ARG A 67 -9.62 12.81 2.76
N ILE A 68 -10.41 11.76 3.02
CA ILE A 68 -10.71 10.70 2.04
C ILE A 68 -11.38 11.29 0.80
N VAL A 69 -12.48 12.04 0.97
CA VAL A 69 -13.20 12.61 -0.18
C VAL A 69 -12.33 13.64 -0.92
N ALA A 70 -11.48 14.39 -0.21
CA ALA A 70 -10.49 15.26 -0.83
C ALA A 70 -9.45 14.48 -1.65
N ALA A 71 -9.00 13.32 -1.16
CA ALA A 71 -8.11 12.42 -1.90
C ALA A 71 -8.78 11.89 -3.17
N ASP A 72 -10.04 11.47 -3.10
CA ASP A 72 -10.80 10.98 -4.26
C ASP A 72 -10.99 12.07 -5.32
N LEU A 73 -11.27 13.31 -4.91
CA LEU A 73 -11.32 14.48 -5.80
C LEU A 73 -9.96 14.72 -6.50
N ASN A 74 -8.85 14.57 -5.78
CA ASN A 74 -7.51 14.69 -6.36
C ASN A 74 -7.20 13.55 -7.33
N ALA A 75 -7.58 12.32 -7.01
CA ALA A 75 -7.40 11.17 -7.90
C ALA A 75 -8.19 11.35 -9.21
N LEU A 76 -9.41 11.88 -9.14
CA LEU A 76 -10.20 12.22 -10.32
C LEU A 76 -9.52 13.34 -11.14
N ALA A 77 -8.96 14.36 -10.47
CA ALA A 77 -8.20 15.41 -11.13
C ALA A 77 -6.96 14.86 -11.86
N ASP A 78 -6.22 13.95 -11.22
CA ASP A 78 -5.06 13.29 -11.80
C ASP A 78 -5.43 12.44 -13.02
N ALA A 79 -6.55 11.70 -12.98
CA ALA A 79 -7.05 10.92 -14.11
C ALA A 79 -7.33 11.81 -15.33
N TYR A 80 -7.99 12.95 -15.14
CA TYR A 80 -8.25 13.92 -16.20
C TYR A 80 -6.95 14.53 -16.78
N GLU A 81 -6.02 14.93 -15.91
CA GLU A 81 -4.76 15.56 -16.33
C GLU A 81 -3.84 14.57 -17.05
N ASN A 82 -3.73 13.33 -16.56
CA ASN A 82 -2.93 12.28 -17.17
C ASN A 82 -3.51 11.82 -18.51
N GLY A 83 -4.84 11.72 -18.62
CA GLY A 83 -5.52 11.47 -19.89
C GLY A 83 -5.17 12.54 -20.93
N LYS A 84 -5.18 13.82 -20.53
CA LYS A 84 -4.73 14.91 -21.39
C LYS A 84 -3.28 14.79 -21.83
N LYS A 85 -2.36 14.58 -20.88
CA LYS A 85 -0.92 14.46 -21.16
C LYS A 85 -0.61 13.30 -22.11
N THR A 86 -1.33 12.19 -21.97
CA THR A 86 -1.12 10.98 -22.78
C THR A 86 -1.70 11.12 -24.18
N MET A 87 -2.97 11.50 -24.30
CA MET A 87 -3.67 11.50 -25.59
C MET A 87 -3.35 12.72 -26.47
N GLY A 88 -3.01 13.87 -25.86
CA GLY A 88 -2.80 15.11 -26.59
C GLY A 88 -1.75 15.02 -27.71
N PRO A 89 -0.52 14.57 -27.43
CA PRO A 89 0.52 14.41 -28.45
C PRO A 89 0.11 13.44 -29.57
N MET A 90 -0.65 12.39 -29.26
CA MET A 90 -1.13 11.42 -30.25
C MET A 90 -2.16 12.06 -31.18
N ILE A 91 -3.13 12.79 -30.62
CA ILE A 91 -4.17 13.52 -31.36
C ILE A 91 -3.52 14.57 -32.29
N ASP A 92 -2.58 15.35 -31.79
CA ASP A 92 -1.90 16.39 -32.57
C ASP A 92 -1.05 15.80 -33.71
N SER A 93 -0.37 14.69 -33.44
CA SER A 93 0.41 13.94 -34.44
C SER A 93 -0.49 13.35 -35.53
N LEU A 94 -1.63 12.74 -35.16
CA LEU A 94 -2.62 12.23 -36.12
C LEU A 94 -3.20 13.35 -36.99
N LYS A 95 -3.59 14.49 -36.40
CA LYS A 95 -4.12 15.65 -37.13
C LYS A 95 -3.10 16.22 -38.10
N SER A 96 -1.90 16.54 -37.61
CA SER A 96 -0.85 17.17 -38.42
C SER A 96 -0.36 16.28 -39.56
N LYS A 97 -0.15 14.98 -39.33
CA LYS A 97 0.28 14.04 -40.37
C LYS A 97 -0.81 13.84 -41.43
N ALA A 98 -2.06 13.67 -41.01
CA ALA A 98 -3.17 13.53 -41.96
C ALA A 98 -3.31 14.78 -42.84
N GLN A 99 -3.27 15.98 -42.24
CA GLN A 99 -3.32 17.24 -42.99
C GLN A 99 -2.11 17.42 -43.92
N GLY A 100 -0.93 17.00 -43.50
CA GLY A 100 0.28 17.03 -44.33
C GLY A 100 0.16 16.13 -45.57
N LEU A 101 -0.37 14.92 -45.41
CA LEU A 101 -0.64 14.00 -46.52
C LEU A 101 -1.71 14.55 -47.46
N GLU A 102 -2.79 15.10 -46.93
CA GLU A 102 -3.86 15.72 -47.72
C GLU A 102 -3.37 16.93 -48.52
N GLY A 103 -2.47 17.73 -47.94
CA GLY A 103 -1.78 18.80 -48.65
C GLY A 103 -0.86 18.31 -49.78
N ASN A 104 -0.47 17.02 -49.77
CA ASN A 104 0.40 16.40 -50.76
C ASN A 104 -0.37 15.45 -51.70
N SER A 105 -1.64 15.75 -52.00
CA SER A 105 -2.49 14.98 -52.93
C SER A 105 -2.73 13.52 -52.53
N PHE A 106 -2.71 13.22 -51.24
CA PHE A 106 -3.26 11.97 -50.71
C PHE A 106 -4.66 12.22 -50.12
N GLU A 107 -5.47 11.18 -50.01
CA GLU A 107 -6.69 11.14 -49.20
C GLU A 107 -6.40 10.27 -47.97
N VAL A 108 -6.77 10.73 -46.77
CA VAL A 108 -6.74 9.92 -45.55
C VAL A 108 -8.17 9.57 -45.16
N THR A 109 -8.50 8.27 -45.15
CA THR A 109 -9.85 7.77 -44.88
C THR A 109 -10.22 7.83 -43.41
N GLU A 110 -11.49 7.57 -43.07
CA GLU A 110 -11.94 7.45 -41.68
C GLU A 110 -11.22 6.35 -40.88
N ASN A 111 -10.71 5.31 -41.55
CA ASN A 111 -9.99 4.19 -40.93
C ASN A 111 -8.47 4.36 -40.97
N TRP A 112 -7.98 5.54 -41.35
CA TRP A 112 -6.56 5.91 -41.46
C TRP A 112 -5.81 5.24 -42.62
N ASP A 113 -6.52 4.73 -43.62
CA ASP A 113 -5.89 4.33 -44.88
C ASP A 113 -5.49 5.58 -45.66
N VAL A 114 -4.34 5.53 -46.33
CA VAL A 114 -3.84 6.62 -47.17
C VAL A 114 -3.96 6.20 -48.64
N ILE A 115 -4.63 7.02 -49.43
CA ILE A 115 -4.92 6.76 -50.84
C ILE A 115 -4.28 7.86 -51.68
N ASP A 116 -3.44 7.49 -52.64
CA ASP A 116 -2.85 8.47 -53.56
C ASP A 116 -3.89 8.98 -54.57
N LYS A 117 -4.03 10.31 -54.65
CA LYS A 117 -4.94 11.01 -55.57
C LYS A 117 -4.23 11.82 -56.65
N TYR A 118 -2.91 11.67 -56.77
CA TYR A 118 -2.15 12.35 -57.82
C TYR A 118 -2.64 11.92 -59.22
N ASP A 119 -2.90 12.89 -60.11
CA ASP A 119 -3.38 12.61 -61.46
C ASP A 119 -2.23 12.19 -62.40
N TYR A 120 -1.86 10.91 -62.30
CA TYR A 120 -0.84 10.32 -63.16
C TYR A 120 -1.23 10.31 -64.65
N ALA A 121 -2.53 10.30 -64.97
CA ALA A 121 -2.99 10.30 -66.35
C ALA A 121 -2.71 11.66 -67.01
N ALA A 122 -3.02 12.75 -66.32
CA ALA A 122 -2.68 14.10 -66.74
C ALA A 122 -1.16 14.29 -66.85
N ALA A 123 -0.39 13.81 -65.86
CA ALA A 123 1.07 13.89 -65.88
C ALA A 123 1.67 13.18 -67.10
N ARG A 124 1.22 11.95 -67.41
CA ARG A 124 1.67 11.19 -68.58
C ARG A 124 1.30 11.89 -69.89
N LYS A 125 0.10 12.47 -69.97
CA LYS A 125 -0.34 13.23 -71.16
C LYS A 125 0.55 14.44 -71.41
N LEU A 126 0.94 15.17 -70.35
CA LEU A 126 1.85 16.31 -70.45
C LEU A 126 3.26 15.89 -70.91
N ALA A 127 3.84 14.85 -70.30
CA ALA A 127 5.15 14.32 -70.70
C ALA A 127 5.18 13.95 -72.19
N LYS A 128 4.13 13.27 -72.67
CA LYS A 128 3.98 12.91 -74.09
C LYS A 128 3.90 14.14 -75.01
N MET A 129 3.18 15.19 -74.62
CA MET A 129 3.11 16.44 -75.40
C MET A 129 4.46 17.18 -75.47
N MET A 130 5.31 17.00 -74.46
CA MET A 130 6.65 17.58 -74.40
C MET A 130 7.74 16.69 -75.03
N GLY A 131 7.38 15.51 -75.55
CA GLY A 131 8.32 14.55 -76.13
C GLY A 131 9.23 13.85 -75.11
N LEU A 132 8.84 13.82 -73.83
CA LEU A 132 9.57 13.15 -72.75
C LEU A 132 9.04 11.72 -72.55
N ASP A 133 9.89 10.81 -72.06
CA ASP A 133 9.47 9.48 -71.61
C ASP A 133 8.70 9.53 -70.26
N ASP A 134 8.04 8.43 -69.89
CA ASP A 134 7.21 8.32 -68.68
C ASP A 134 7.86 7.56 -67.51
N SER A 135 9.15 7.27 -67.59
CA SER A 135 9.88 6.50 -66.56
C SER A 135 9.83 7.19 -65.19
N ALA A 136 10.11 8.49 -65.14
CA ALA A 136 10.07 9.29 -63.92
C ALA A 136 8.67 9.37 -63.29
N ILE A 137 7.61 9.30 -64.11
CA ILE A 137 6.22 9.28 -63.63
C ILE A 137 5.89 7.92 -63.02
N THR A 138 6.37 6.84 -63.63
CA THR A 138 6.23 5.47 -63.10
C THR A 138 6.99 5.31 -61.77
N ASP A 139 8.20 5.85 -61.67
CA ASP A 139 8.98 5.86 -60.43
C ASP A 139 8.31 6.72 -59.33
N LEU A 140 7.71 7.86 -59.70
CA LEU A 140 6.91 8.64 -58.77
C LEU A 140 5.70 7.85 -58.26
N GLN A 141 4.97 7.18 -59.17
CA GLN A 141 3.82 6.37 -58.81
C GLN A 141 4.18 5.24 -57.85
N ASN A 142 5.28 4.53 -58.09
CA ASN A 142 5.76 3.47 -57.22
C ASN A 142 6.19 4.01 -55.84
N ARG A 143 6.90 5.14 -55.81
CA ARG A 143 7.31 5.78 -54.54
C ARG A 143 6.11 6.22 -53.72
N ARG A 144 5.14 6.90 -54.33
CA ARG A 144 3.93 7.38 -53.64
C ARG A 144 3.01 6.24 -53.20
N ALA A 145 2.96 5.13 -53.95
CA ALA A 145 2.27 3.92 -53.51
C ALA A 145 2.91 3.31 -52.24
N ASN A 146 4.24 3.29 -52.17
CA ASN A 146 4.95 2.85 -50.96
C ASN A 146 4.75 3.83 -49.79
N GLU A 147 4.82 5.14 -50.04
CA GLU A 147 4.54 6.18 -49.04
C GLU A 147 3.14 6.03 -48.47
N ALA A 148 2.11 5.89 -49.31
CA ALA A 148 0.73 5.66 -48.88
C ALA A 148 0.60 4.44 -47.98
N LYS A 149 1.23 3.32 -48.35
CA LYS A 149 1.21 2.09 -47.54
C LYS A 149 1.88 2.28 -46.19
N THR A 150 3.07 2.90 -46.17
CA THR A 150 3.83 3.12 -44.94
C THR A 150 3.12 4.10 -44.01
N GLU A 151 2.66 5.24 -44.53
CA GLU A 151 1.98 6.26 -43.74
C GLU A 151 0.61 5.79 -43.24
N GLY A 152 -0.13 5.01 -44.03
CA GLY A 152 -1.35 4.35 -43.57
C GLY A 152 -1.10 3.39 -42.40
N GLY A 153 -0.03 2.60 -42.45
CA GLY A 153 0.38 1.76 -41.33
C GLY A 153 0.76 2.56 -40.08
N ASN A 154 1.50 3.66 -40.26
CA ASN A 154 1.91 4.54 -39.16
C ASN A 154 0.73 5.23 -38.48
N LEU A 155 -0.19 5.80 -39.27
CA LEU A 155 -1.40 6.44 -38.76
C LEU A 155 -2.34 5.43 -38.09
N GLY A 156 -2.53 4.26 -38.69
CA GLY A 156 -3.35 3.20 -38.13
C GLY A 156 -2.85 2.73 -36.76
N ARG A 157 -1.55 2.48 -36.61
CA ARG A 157 -0.95 2.09 -35.32
C ARG A 157 -1.10 3.20 -34.26
N LEU A 158 -0.83 4.44 -34.62
CA LEU A 158 -0.97 5.56 -33.68
C LEU A 158 -2.43 5.77 -33.26
N ALA A 159 -3.38 5.53 -34.17
CA ALA A 159 -4.81 5.54 -33.84
C ALA A 159 -5.17 4.39 -32.89
N ASP A 160 -4.63 3.18 -33.08
CA ASP A 160 -4.83 2.07 -32.12
C ASP A 160 -4.29 2.42 -30.73
N GLU A 161 -3.09 2.98 -30.66
CA GLU A 161 -2.47 3.45 -29.41
C GLU A 161 -3.33 4.52 -28.72
N LEU A 162 -3.89 5.47 -29.49
CA LEU A 162 -4.84 6.45 -28.97
C LEU A 162 -6.11 5.79 -28.42
N GLY A 163 -6.65 4.78 -29.11
CA GLY A 163 -7.83 4.05 -28.65
C GLY A 163 -7.61 3.34 -27.31
N VAL A 164 -6.42 2.74 -27.11
CA VAL A 164 -6.03 2.14 -25.83
C VAL A 164 -5.85 3.21 -24.75
N ALA A 165 -5.23 4.35 -25.08
CA ALA A 165 -5.06 5.45 -24.14
C ALA A 165 -6.40 6.05 -23.68
N ASP A 166 -7.37 6.17 -24.59
CA ASP A 166 -8.73 6.63 -24.28
C ASP A 166 -9.46 5.66 -23.34
N GLU A 167 -9.39 4.35 -23.62
CA GLU A 167 -10.00 3.32 -22.77
C GLU A 167 -9.39 3.26 -21.37
N ASN A 168 -8.06 3.36 -21.27
CA ASN A 168 -7.37 3.43 -19.98
C ASN A 168 -7.74 4.71 -19.21
N THR A 169 -7.87 5.83 -19.91
CA THR A 169 -8.29 7.11 -19.31
C THR A 169 -9.74 7.02 -18.80
N ALA A 170 -10.65 6.48 -19.61
CA ALA A 170 -12.05 6.29 -19.22
C ALA A 170 -12.18 5.36 -18.01
N THR A 171 -11.40 4.28 -17.97
CA THR A 171 -11.34 3.37 -16.83
C THR A 171 -10.84 4.07 -15.56
N ALA A 172 -9.77 4.85 -15.66
CA ALA A 172 -9.24 5.62 -14.53
C ALA A 172 -10.25 6.65 -13.99
N ILE A 173 -10.95 7.36 -14.88
CA ILE A 173 -12.02 8.29 -14.52
C ILE A 173 -13.18 7.56 -13.84
N GLY A 174 -13.61 6.41 -14.39
CA GLY A 174 -14.67 5.59 -13.81
C GLY A 174 -14.34 5.15 -12.39
N ASN A 175 -13.14 4.59 -12.19
CA ASN A 175 -12.67 4.17 -10.87
C ASN A 175 -12.64 5.32 -9.85
N ALA A 176 -12.19 6.50 -10.28
CA ALA A 176 -12.14 7.68 -9.42
C ALA A 176 -13.54 8.23 -9.08
N LEU A 177 -14.49 8.18 -10.03
CA LEU A 177 -15.89 8.56 -9.79
C LEU A 177 -16.58 7.58 -8.84
N ASP A 178 -16.31 6.28 -8.95
CA ASP A 178 -16.87 5.27 -8.06
C ASP A 178 -16.36 5.42 -6.61
N ALA A 179 -15.09 5.81 -6.44
CA ALA A 179 -14.53 6.20 -5.14
C ALA A 179 -15.28 7.41 -4.57
N LEU A 180 -15.46 8.47 -5.36
CA LEU A 180 -16.14 9.70 -4.96
C LEU A 180 -17.62 9.51 -4.62
N GLY A 181 -18.33 8.65 -5.37
CA GLY A 181 -19.76 8.37 -5.19
C GLY A 181 -20.10 7.60 -3.91
N GLY A 182 -19.10 7.24 -3.10
CA GLY A 182 -19.28 6.44 -1.90
C GLY A 182 -19.68 4.99 -2.19
N ALA A 183 -19.60 4.55 -3.45
CA ALA A 183 -19.60 3.14 -3.81
C ALA A 183 -18.27 2.48 -3.38
N ASN A 184 -17.16 3.24 -3.40
CA ASN A 184 -15.81 2.79 -3.02
C ASN A 184 -15.03 3.74 -2.08
N GLY A 185 -15.64 4.81 -1.56
CA GLY A 185 -15.01 5.64 -0.53
C GLY A 185 -15.09 4.92 0.83
N PRO A 186 -14.04 4.90 1.67
CA PRO A 186 -14.09 4.29 3.00
C PRO A 186 -15.22 4.91 3.82
N LYS A 187 -16.36 4.21 3.90
CA LYS A 187 -17.36 4.42 4.93
C LYS A 187 -16.80 3.73 6.16
N LEU A 188 -15.98 4.47 6.91
CA LEU A 188 -15.14 3.95 8.00
C LEU A 188 -15.91 3.33 9.16
N ALA A 189 -17.24 3.32 9.19
CA ALA A 189 -18.00 2.65 10.25
C ALA A 189 -18.47 1.28 9.76
N PRO A 190 -17.73 0.19 10.03
CA PRO A 190 -18.18 -1.14 9.67
C PRO A 190 -19.42 -1.51 10.51
N PRO A 191 -20.34 -2.36 9.99
CA PRO A 191 -21.56 -2.71 10.71
C PRO A 191 -21.24 -3.42 12.03
N PRO A 192 -21.90 -3.09 13.15
CA PRO A 192 -21.53 -3.64 14.45
C PRO A 192 -21.69 -5.17 14.48
N LEU A 193 -20.74 -5.86 15.10
CA LEU A 193 -20.81 -7.29 15.36
C LEU A 193 -21.43 -7.54 16.75
N ALA A 194 -21.90 -8.76 17.03
CA ALA A 194 -22.33 -9.12 18.37
C ALA A 194 -21.13 -9.07 19.36
N PRO A 195 -21.31 -8.66 20.63
CA PRO A 195 -20.22 -8.60 21.61
C PRO A 195 -19.44 -9.92 21.72
N GLY A 196 -18.11 -9.86 21.61
CA GLY A 196 -17.20 -11.00 21.60
C GLY A 196 -17.17 -11.82 20.30
N GLN A 197 -17.96 -11.46 19.29
CA GLN A 197 -17.97 -12.15 18.00
C GLN A 197 -16.64 -11.91 17.27
N VAL A 198 -16.05 -13.00 16.78
CA VAL A 198 -14.93 -12.98 15.83
C VAL A 198 -15.43 -13.55 14.50
N THR A 199 -14.97 -13.00 13.38
CA THR A 199 -15.28 -13.50 12.04
C THR A 199 -14.06 -13.38 11.16
N ASN A 200 -13.58 -14.50 10.61
CA ASN A 200 -12.64 -14.52 9.51
C ASN A 200 -13.43 -14.55 8.19
N ARG A 201 -13.23 -13.56 7.32
CA ARG A 201 -13.89 -13.42 6.02
C ARG A 201 -13.11 -14.05 4.86
N GLY A 202 -11.98 -14.68 5.15
CA GLY A 202 -11.14 -15.36 4.17
C GLY A 202 -10.02 -14.49 3.62
N ALA A 203 -9.28 -15.07 2.66
CA ALA A 203 -8.14 -14.43 2.03
C ALA A 203 -8.54 -13.22 1.17
N VAL A 204 -7.91 -12.08 1.43
CA VAL A 204 -8.06 -10.84 0.67
C VAL A 204 -6.88 -10.54 -0.24
N ALA A 205 -5.75 -11.21 -0.06
CA ALA A 205 -4.58 -11.14 -0.94
C ALA A 205 -3.71 -12.40 -0.80
N GLY A 206 -2.86 -12.69 -1.79
CA GLY A 206 -1.90 -13.81 -1.75
C GLY A 206 -2.41 -15.09 -2.42
N THR A 207 -1.84 -16.24 -2.08
CA THR A 207 -2.02 -17.50 -2.84
C THR A 207 -3.48 -17.95 -2.95
N ASP A 208 -4.26 -17.68 -1.90
CA ASP A 208 -5.67 -18.06 -1.81
C ASP A 208 -6.61 -17.00 -2.43
N ASN A 209 -6.06 -15.85 -2.82
CA ASN A 209 -6.74 -14.83 -3.62
C ASN A 209 -5.76 -14.14 -4.62
N PRO A 210 -5.25 -14.90 -5.62
CA PRO A 210 -4.06 -14.55 -6.38
C PRO A 210 -4.27 -13.47 -7.46
N ASN A 211 -5.49 -12.91 -7.54
CA ASN A 211 -5.83 -11.83 -8.47
C ASN A 211 -6.26 -10.55 -7.74
N ALA A 212 -6.22 -10.52 -6.40
CA ALA A 212 -6.63 -9.36 -5.63
C ALA A 212 -5.70 -8.16 -5.84
N ILE A 213 -4.39 -8.39 -5.89
CA ILE A 213 -3.39 -7.36 -6.15
C ILE A 213 -2.86 -7.56 -7.58
N PRO A 214 -3.01 -6.58 -8.48
CA PRO A 214 -2.49 -6.68 -9.84
C PRO A 214 -1.00 -7.06 -9.87
N GLY A 215 -0.72 -8.25 -10.42
CA GLY A 215 0.64 -8.77 -10.60
C GLY A 215 1.25 -9.49 -9.40
N ILE A 216 0.63 -9.49 -8.22
CA ILE A 216 1.13 -10.17 -7.03
C ILE A 216 0.23 -11.35 -6.70
N ARG A 217 0.82 -12.54 -6.58
CA ARG A 217 0.12 -13.82 -6.37
C ARG A 217 0.39 -14.46 -5.01
N ALA A 218 1.35 -13.94 -4.26
CA ALA A 218 1.69 -14.36 -2.91
C ALA A 218 2.13 -13.12 -2.13
N ALA A 219 1.60 -12.88 -0.94
CA ALA A 219 1.91 -11.70 -0.13
C ALA A 219 1.58 -11.93 1.35
N ASP A 220 2.31 -11.25 2.23
CA ASP A 220 2.07 -11.25 3.67
C ASP A 220 2.03 -9.86 4.31
N LEU A 221 1.70 -9.83 5.60
CA LEU A 221 1.53 -8.64 6.42
C LEU A 221 0.35 -7.78 5.95
N GLY A 222 0.59 -6.57 5.44
CA GLY A 222 -0.45 -5.66 4.96
C GLY A 222 -0.84 -4.59 5.97
N GLU A 223 0.13 -3.93 6.62
CA GLU A 223 -0.21 -2.79 7.47
C GLU A 223 -0.76 -1.63 6.61
N VAL A 224 -1.97 -1.15 6.93
CA VAL A 224 -2.60 -0.06 6.17
C VAL A 224 -2.22 1.28 6.79
N VAL A 225 -1.55 2.13 6.00
CA VAL A 225 -1.14 3.49 6.39
C VAL A 225 -1.78 4.53 5.48
N GLN A 226 -2.01 5.73 6.02
CA GLN A 226 -2.52 6.86 5.23
C GLN A 226 -1.35 7.70 4.71
N LEU A 227 -1.35 7.97 3.41
CA LEU A 227 -0.45 8.93 2.77
C LEU A 227 -0.87 10.37 3.10
N PRO A 228 0.05 11.35 3.07
CA PRO A 228 -0.28 12.76 3.32
C PRO A 228 -1.40 13.34 2.45
N ASN A 229 -1.61 12.82 1.23
CA ASN A 229 -2.70 13.22 0.35
C ASN A 229 -4.08 12.63 0.72
N GLY A 230 -4.15 11.79 1.76
CA GLY A 230 -5.36 11.16 2.27
C GLY A 230 -5.63 9.75 1.73
N GLN A 231 -4.92 9.29 0.70
CA GLN A 231 -5.04 7.92 0.18
C GLN A 231 -4.52 6.90 1.19
N TYR A 232 -5.07 5.69 1.18
CA TYR A 232 -4.54 4.57 1.95
C TYR A 232 -3.71 3.65 1.06
N VAL A 233 -2.62 3.14 1.62
CA VAL A 233 -1.85 2.04 1.04
C VAL A 233 -1.72 0.93 2.07
N ALA A 234 -1.90 -0.32 1.62
CA ALA A 234 -1.48 -1.49 2.36
C ALA A 234 0.01 -1.75 2.06
N VAL A 235 0.81 -1.85 3.12
CA VAL A 235 2.23 -2.14 3.05
C VAL A 235 2.43 -3.62 3.38
N PHE A 236 2.66 -4.41 2.35
CA PHE A 236 2.94 -5.83 2.47
C PHE A 236 4.45 -6.08 2.63
N GLY A 237 4.79 -7.21 3.23
CA GLY A 237 6.17 -7.71 3.32
C GLY A 237 6.61 -8.38 2.03
N ASP A 238 7.26 -9.54 2.17
CA ASP A 238 7.73 -10.30 1.03
C ASP A 238 6.53 -10.66 0.12
N SER A 239 6.60 -10.22 -1.14
CA SER A 239 5.51 -10.39 -2.11
C SER A 239 6.03 -10.85 -3.46
N TYR A 240 5.35 -11.82 -4.08
CA TYR A 240 5.84 -12.54 -5.25
C TYR A 240 4.87 -12.51 -6.43
N GLY A 241 5.44 -12.56 -7.64
CA GLY A 241 4.67 -12.61 -8.89
C GLY A 241 4.04 -13.96 -9.19
N ASN A 242 4.60 -15.03 -8.64
CA ASN A 242 4.06 -16.38 -8.72
C ASN A 242 3.64 -16.86 -7.31
N PRO A 243 2.72 -17.84 -7.20
CA PRO A 243 2.24 -18.33 -5.90
C PRO A 243 3.31 -19.09 -5.10
N GLU A 244 4.42 -19.48 -5.73
CA GLU A 244 5.58 -20.01 -5.02
C GLU A 244 6.23 -18.92 -4.15
N VAL A 245 6.52 -19.22 -2.89
CA VAL A 245 7.30 -18.34 -2.01
C VAL A 245 8.78 -18.50 -2.37
N GLY A 246 9.38 -17.45 -2.91
CA GLY A 246 10.76 -17.48 -3.41
C GLY A 246 10.94 -18.28 -4.71
N GLY A 247 12.19 -18.65 -5.01
CA GLY A 247 12.55 -19.43 -6.21
C GLY A 247 13.28 -18.62 -7.29
N GLU A 248 14.13 -19.30 -8.06
CA GLU A 248 14.89 -18.69 -9.16
C GLU A 248 13.95 -18.12 -10.21
N GLY A 249 14.14 -16.86 -10.58
CA GLY A 249 13.32 -16.18 -11.59
C GLY A 249 11.90 -15.81 -11.14
N ASN A 250 11.51 -16.07 -9.89
CA ASN A 250 10.24 -15.58 -9.34
C ASN A 250 10.39 -14.10 -8.96
N PRO A 251 9.61 -13.19 -9.55
CA PRO A 251 9.73 -11.78 -9.23
C PRO A 251 9.35 -11.46 -7.79
N HIS A 252 10.13 -10.61 -7.13
CA HIS A 252 10.04 -10.37 -5.68
C HIS A 252 10.08 -8.88 -5.31
N TYR A 253 9.11 -8.48 -4.49
CA TYR A 253 9.16 -7.27 -3.69
C TYR A 253 9.53 -7.64 -2.26
N SER A 254 10.62 -7.09 -1.73
CA SER A 254 10.93 -7.15 -0.30
C SER A 254 9.84 -6.50 0.55
N SER A 255 9.27 -5.41 0.05
CA SER A 255 8.10 -4.76 0.61
C SER A 255 7.41 -3.99 -0.50
N VAL A 256 6.08 -3.90 -0.43
CA VAL A 256 5.29 -3.25 -1.46
C VAL A 256 4.18 -2.39 -0.88
N ALA A 257 4.08 -1.16 -1.37
CA ALA A 257 2.98 -0.25 -1.10
C ALA A 257 1.93 -0.41 -2.20
N VAL A 258 0.74 -0.83 -1.80
CA VAL A 258 -0.39 -1.12 -2.69
C VAL A 258 -1.55 -0.21 -2.33
N PRO A 259 -2.12 0.59 -3.26
CA PRO A 259 -3.30 1.40 -2.97
C PRO A 259 -4.42 0.50 -2.47
N VAL A 260 -5.12 0.91 -1.42
CA VAL A 260 -6.26 0.15 -0.89
C VAL A 260 -7.45 1.08 -0.63
N THR A 261 -8.62 0.66 -1.08
CA THR A 261 -9.90 1.23 -0.68
C THR A 261 -10.76 0.16 -0.02
N PHE A 262 -11.82 0.59 0.67
CA PHE A 262 -12.74 -0.33 1.33
C PHE A 262 -14.17 0.00 0.88
N ASP A 263 -14.92 -1.01 0.47
CA ASP A 263 -16.32 -0.84 0.10
C ASP A 263 -17.25 -0.70 1.32
N GLU A 264 -18.55 -0.59 1.07
CA GLU A 264 -19.58 -0.44 2.12
C GLU A 264 -19.63 -1.60 3.12
N LYS A 265 -19.12 -2.78 2.76
CA LYS A 265 -19.04 -3.94 3.64
C LYS A 265 -17.71 -4.00 4.37
N GLY A 266 -16.82 -3.03 4.15
CA GLY A 266 -15.45 -2.99 4.62
C GLY A 266 -14.52 -3.96 3.90
N GLN A 267 -14.91 -4.51 2.75
CA GLN A 267 -14.04 -5.41 1.96
C GLN A 267 -12.98 -4.58 1.25
N PRO A 268 -11.70 -4.98 1.30
CA PRO A 268 -10.62 -4.25 0.65
C PRO A 268 -10.59 -4.47 -0.86
N HIS A 269 -10.24 -3.42 -1.59
CA HIS A 269 -9.97 -3.40 -3.02
C HIS A 269 -8.57 -2.85 -3.26
N PHE A 270 -7.72 -3.65 -3.89
CA PHE A 270 -6.31 -3.29 -4.08
C PHE A 270 -6.04 -2.79 -5.50
N GLY A 271 -5.31 -1.68 -5.58
CA GLY A 271 -4.75 -1.15 -6.82
C GLY A 271 -3.43 -1.82 -7.20
N ALA A 272 -2.81 -1.36 -8.29
CA ALA A 272 -1.51 -1.87 -8.69
C ALA A 272 -0.38 -1.37 -7.75
N PRO A 273 0.70 -2.15 -7.55
CA PRO A 273 1.87 -1.73 -6.78
C PRO A 273 2.43 -0.36 -7.19
N LEU A 274 2.86 0.43 -6.19
CA LEU A 274 3.38 1.80 -6.38
C LEU A 274 4.91 1.91 -6.37
N ASN A 275 5.65 0.84 -6.06
CA ASN A 275 7.11 0.82 -6.03
C ASN A 275 7.71 -0.29 -6.90
N GLY A 276 9.03 -0.24 -7.10
CA GLY A 276 9.78 -1.25 -7.86
C GLY A 276 10.17 -2.47 -7.02
N THR A 277 10.59 -3.53 -7.73
CA THR A 277 11.06 -4.82 -7.17
C THR A 277 12.49 -4.71 -6.64
N THR A 278 12.91 -5.68 -5.83
CA THR A 278 14.26 -5.77 -5.26
C THR A 278 15.09 -6.86 -5.93
N LEU A 279 14.50 -8.05 -6.09
CA LEU A 279 15.14 -9.24 -6.63
C LEU A 279 14.29 -9.80 -7.77
N ASN A 280 14.94 -10.25 -8.85
CA ASN A 280 14.29 -10.81 -10.06
C ASN A 280 13.24 -9.87 -10.70
N PRO A 281 13.66 -8.86 -11.48
CA PRO A 281 12.73 -7.93 -12.12
C PRO A 281 11.75 -8.63 -13.09
N GLY A 282 10.50 -8.15 -13.19
CA GLY A 282 9.49 -8.69 -14.11
C GLY A 282 8.00 -8.45 -13.75
N LEU A 283 7.69 -7.69 -12.69
CA LEU A 283 6.29 -7.44 -12.27
C LEU A 283 5.67 -6.21 -12.97
N PRO A 284 4.33 -6.13 -13.11
CA PRO A 284 3.66 -4.96 -13.66
C PRO A 284 4.05 -3.67 -12.91
N ASN A 285 4.26 -2.58 -13.66
CA ASN A 285 4.74 -1.26 -13.20
C ASN A 285 6.24 -1.15 -12.88
N GLU A 286 7.05 -2.16 -13.22
CA GLU A 286 8.49 -2.00 -13.19
C GLU A 286 8.97 -1.07 -14.32
N VAL A 287 9.07 0.23 -14.01
CA VAL A 287 9.75 1.21 -14.86
C VAL A 287 11.27 1.11 -14.63
N GLN A 288 12.05 1.22 -15.70
CA GLN A 288 13.51 1.33 -15.60
C GLN A 288 13.88 2.51 -14.66
N GLY A 289 14.54 2.21 -13.54
CA GLY A 289 14.91 3.19 -12.51
C GLY A 289 13.98 3.25 -11.28
N SER A 290 12.92 2.43 -11.23
CA SER A 290 12.09 2.25 -10.03
C SER A 290 12.90 1.79 -8.84
N SER A 291 12.61 2.32 -7.65
CA SER A 291 13.30 1.98 -6.39
C SER A 291 12.46 1.03 -5.54
N PRO A 292 13.10 0.20 -4.69
CA PRO A 292 12.38 -0.52 -3.65
C PRO A 292 11.71 0.45 -2.68
N LEU A 293 10.62 0.01 -2.03
CA LEU A 293 9.87 0.85 -1.10
C LEU A 293 10.75 1.39 0.03
N PHE A 294 11.63 0.54 0.57
CA PHE A 294 12.56 0.89 1.64
C PHE A 294 14.02 0.74 1.19
N PRO A 295 14.68 1.82 0.75
CA PRO A 295 16.11 1.79 0.49
C PRO A 295 16.91 1.52 1.78
N MET A 296 17.90 0.63 1.69
CA MET A 296 18.76 0.28 2.82
C MET A 296 19.84 1.36 3.08
N PRO A 297 20.05 1.77 4.34
CA PRO A 297 21.25 2.49 4.74
C PRO A 297 22.52 1.67 4.43
N GLN A 298 23.62 2.33 4.03
CA GLN A 298 24.88 1.64 3.73
C GLN A 298 25.41 0.83 4.92
N ALA A 299 25.20 1.31 6.15
CA ALA A 299 25.57 0.59 7.36
C ALA A 299 24.85 -0.76 7.49
N ALA A 300 23.55 -0.82 7.13
CA ALA A 300 22.79 -2.05 7.15
C ALA A 300 23.33 -3.08 6.14
N ILE A 301 23.66 -2.61 4.93
CA ILE A 301 24.26 -3.44 3.86
C ILE A 301 25.62 -4.00 4.31
N ASN A 302 26.49 -3.15 4.87
CA ASN A 302 27.81 -3.57 5.36
C ASN A 302 27.70 -4.63 6.46
N ASN A 303 26.60 -4.62 7.22
CA ASN A 303 26.28 -5.56 8.28
C ASN A 303 25.38 -6.73 7.78
N GLY A 304 25.37 -6.99 6.47
CA GLY A 304 24.83 -8.22 5.88
C GLY A 304 23.33 -8.20 5.56
N ALA A 305 22.66 -7.05 5.62
CA ALA A 305 21.29 -6.93 5.14
C ALA A 305 21.24 -7.00 3.60
N ASN A 306 20.34 -7.81 3.07
CA ASN A 306 20.02 -7.86 1.63
C ASN A 306 18.51 -7.75 1.33
N ASN A 307 17.68 -7.71 2.38
CA ASN A 307 16.23 -7.61 2.30
C ASN A 307 15.73 -6.57 3.32
N THR A 308 14.54 -6.04 3.09
CA THR A 308 13.90 -5.07 4.01
C THR A 308 12.44 -5.43 4.21
N LEU A 309 11.96 -5.40 5.44
CA LEU A 309 10.56 -5.66 5.78
C LEU A 309 9.95 -4.50 6.57
N PRO A 310 8.64 -4.24 6.43
CA PRO A 310 7.95 -3.30 7.30
C PRO A 310 7.90 -3.90 8.72
N ALA A 311 8.36 -3.13 9.69
CA ALA A 311 8.40 -3.52 11.10
C ALA A 311 7.45 -2.66 11.95
N GLY A 312 6.32 -2.29 11.35
CA GLY A 312 5.23 -1.55 11.97
C GLY A 312 5.35 -0.02 11.89
N SER A 313 4.26 0.69 12.22
CA SER A 313 4.18 2.15 12.08
C SER A 313 3.71 2.91 13.33
N ILE A 314 4.09 4.18 13.40
CA ILE A 314 3.71 5.13 14.44
C ILE A 314 3.01 6.32 13.77
N THR A 315 1.78 6.62 14.20
CA THR A 315 0.99 7.75 13.65
C THR A 315 0.81 8.85 14.68
N THR A 316 0.98 10.09 14.26
CA THR A 316 0.76 11.29 15.10
C THR A 316 -0.52 12.01 14.69
N ARG A 317 -1.07 12.86 15.57
CA ARG A 317 -2.34 13.56 15.33
C ARG A 317 -2.27 14.58 14.20
N ASP A 318 -1.09 15.13 13.93
CA ASP A 318 -0.90 16.04 12.80
C ASP A 318 -1.01 15.33 11.43
N GLY A 319 -1.05 13.99 11.42
CA GLY A 319 -1.19 13.16 10.22
C GLY A 319 0.13 12.55 9.73
N ARG A 320 1.27 12.83 10.38
CA ARG A 320 2.54 12.15 10.04
C ARG A 320 2.48 10.69 10.48
N THR A 321 2.95 9.81 9.59
CA THR A 321 3.17 8.40 9.89
C THR A 321 4.64 8.06 9.62
N LEU A 322 5.31 7.52 10.63
CA LEU A 322 6.65 6.96 10.51
C LEU A 322 6.52 5.44 10.48
N MET A 323 7.27 4.78 9.62
CA MET A 323 7.35 3.33 9.57
C MET A 323 8.74 2.88 9.99
N MET A 324 8.80 1.89 10.88
CA MET A 324 10.05 1.19 11.16
C MET A 324 10.30 0.19 10.04
N VAL A 325 11.54 0.13 9.59
CA VAL A 325 12.03 -0.84 8.63
C VAL A 325 13.11 -1.65 9.31
N VAL A 326 13.08 -2.95 9.11
CA VAL A 326 14.12 -3.86 9.56
C VAL A 326 14.86 -4.42 8.35
N GLY A 327 16.19 -4.45 8.42
CA GLY A 327 17.01 -5.20 7.48
C GLY A 327 16.98 -6.68 7.85
N THR A 328 16.85 -7.55 6.85
CA THR A 328 16.94 -9.00 7.00
C THR A 328 17.84 -9.58 5.92
N ASN A 329 18.08 -10.89 5.99
CA ASN A 329 18.75 -11.62 4.94
C ASN A 329 17.86 -12.77 4.46
N THR A 330 17.53 -12.77 3.17
CA THR A 330 16.62 -13.75 2.54
C THR A 330 17.02 -15.21 2.75
N SER A 331 18.29 -15.48 3.07
CA SER A 331 18.81 -16.83 3.30
C SER A 331 18.97 -17.21 4.77
N GLU A 332 18.64 -16.32 5.71
CA GLU A 332 18.92 -16.49 7.15
C GLU A 332 17.69 -16.35 8.07
N GLY A 333 16.50 -16.34 7.48
CA GLY A 333 15.23 -16.27 8.21
C GLY A 333 14.91 -14.88 8.76
N LEU A 334 14.06 -14.83 9.81
CA LEU A 334 13.50 -13.58 10.35
C LEU A 334 14.45 -12.78 11.25
N ASN A 335 15.61 -13.33 11.60
CA ASN A 335 16.56 -12.61 12.43
C ASN A 335 17.01 -11.32 11.72
N PRO A 336 16.93 -10.16 12.41
CA PRO A 336 17.44 -8.94 11.82
C PRO A 336 18.89 -9.10 11.33
N ARG A 337 19.20 -8.41 10.24
CA ARG A 337 20.54 -8.23 9.70
C ARG A 337 20.71 -6.77 9.35
N GLY A 338 21.85 -6.21 9.68
CA GLY A 338 22.06 -4.77 9.57
C GLY A 338 21.38 -3.92 10.63
N GLY A 339 20.16 -4.24 11.08
CA GLY A 339 19.46 -3.48 12.13
C GLY A 339 18.17 -2.84 11.63
N SER A 340 17.75 -1.73 12.25
CA SER A 340 16.47 -1.07 11.95
C SER A 340 16.60 0.44 11.82
N TRP A 341 15.72 1.07 11.05
CA TRP A 341 15.67 2.52 10.83
C TRP A 341 14.22 2.98 10.62
N LEU A 342 13.99 4.28 10.73
CA LEU A 342 12.69 4.89 10.46
C LEU A 342 12.67 5.48 9.04
N VAL A 343 11.51 5.42 8.40
CA VAL A 343 11.17 6.17 7.19
C VAL A 343 9.91 6.99 7.45
N GLU A 344 9.76 8.13 6.78
CA GLU A 344 8.51 8.89 6.80
C GLU A 344 7.65 8.52 5.60
N VAL A 345 6.39 8.15 5.85
CA VAL A 345 5.40 7.85 4.83
C VAL A 345 5.08 9.12 4.05
N ASN A 346 5.24 9.08 2.72
CA ASN A 346 4.96 10.21 1.84
C ASN A 346 4.25 9.78 0.54
N ASN A 347 3.81 10.75 -0.26
CA ASN A 347 3.00 10.53 -1.46
C ASN A 347 3.75 9.89 -2.65
N ASP A 348 5.06 9.63 -2.54
CA ASP A 348 5.88 9.12 -3.64
C ASP A 348 6.52 7.74 -3.34
N PRO A 349 5.75 6.64 -3.10
CA PRO A 349 6.32 5.30 -2.87
C PRO A 349 7.28 4.84 -3.98
N ALA A 350 7.03 5.26 -5.23
CA ALA A 350 7.86 4.93 -6.40
C ALA A 350 9.33 5.40 -6.28
N LYS A 351 9.61 6.42 -5.47
CA LYS A 351 10.97 6.93 -5.22
C LYS A 351 11.67 6.22 -4.05
N GLY A 352 10.96 5.33 -3.37
CA GLY A 352 11.35 4.71 -2.11
C GLY A 352 11.34 5.71 -0.96
N TRP A 353 10.69 5.36 0.14
CA TRP A 353 10.68 6.17 1.35
C TRP A 353 12.05 6.09 2.02
N LYS A 354 12.76 7.23 2.02
CA LYS A 354 14.17 7.27 2.42
C LYS A 354 14.31 7.12 3.94
N PRO A 355 15.39 6.47 4.41
CA PRO A 355 15.76 6.46 5.81
C PRO A 355 15.86 7.88 6.36
N ILE A 356 15.24 8.11 7.51
CA ILE A 356 15.42 9.34 8.28
C ILE A 356 16.85 9.34 8.83
N GLU A 357 17.57 10.44 8.60
CA GLU A 357 18.93 10.61 9.09
C GLU A 357 19.01 10.41 10.62
N GLY A 358 20.02 9.67 11.08
CA GLY A 358 20.22 9.41 12.51
C GLY A 358 19.25 8.39 13.13
N SER A 359 18.29 7.83 12.39
CA SER A 359 17.32 6.85 12.91
C SER A 359 17.81 5.39 12.89
N TYR A 360 18.87 5.08 12.13
CA TYR A 360 19.44 3.75 12.07
C TYR A 360 20.00 3.31 13.44
N ARG A 361 19.70 2.08 13.84
CA ARG A 361 20.30 1.40 14.98
C ARG A 361 20.71 0.00 14.56
N GLU A 362 21.95 -0.35 14.88
CA GLU A 362 22.47 -1.69 14.69
C GLU A 362 21.72 -2.68 15.59
N TRP A 363 21.50 -3.89 15.09
CA TRP A 363 20.91 -4.98 15.84
C TRP A 363 21.97 -5.71 16.65
N THR A 364 21.68 -6.01 17.92
CA THR A 364 22.58 -6.80 18.77
C THR A 364 22.08 -8.25 18.87
N PRO A 365 22.79 -9.22 18.27
CA PRO A 365 22.41 -10.62 18.36
C PRO A 365 22.53 -11.17 19.78
N ASN A 366 21.67 -12.13 20.11
CA ASN A 366 21.76 -13.01 21.27
C ASN A 366 22.02 -14.44 20.79
N SER A 367 23.23 -14.95 21.03
CA SER A 367 23.63 -16.31 20.65
C SER A 367 22.92 -17.42 21.46
N ASP A 368 22.22 -17.07 22.55
CA ASP A 368 21.43 -17.99 23.37
C ASP A 368 20.05 -17.36 23.67
N PRO A 369 19.09 -17.42 22.72
CA PRO A 369 17.77 -16.82 22.89
C PRO A 369 16.86 -17.55 23.90
N GLY A 370 17.32 -18.65 24.49
CA GLY A 370 16.52 -19.47 25.40
C GLY A 370 15.64 -20.52 24.68
N PRO A 371 14.88 -21.31 25.46
CA PRO A 371 14.09 -22.44 24.94
C PRO A 371 12.97 -21.99 23.98
N GLY A 372 12.84 -22.67 22.83
CA GLY A 372 11.74 -22.45 21.88
C GLY A 372 12.09 -21.61 20.65
N HIS A 373 13.32 -21.11 20.53
CA HIS A 373 13.79 -20.33 19.37
C HIS A 373 14.78 -21.12 18.51
N ALA A 374 14.54 -21.18 17.20
CA ALA A 374 15.50 -21.75 16.25
C ALA A 374 16.55 -20.70 15.86
N GLY A 375 17.74 -20.75 16.47
CA GLY A 375 18.91 -19.95 16.06
C GLY A 375 19.38 -18.89 17.06
N VAL A 376 19.85 -17.75 16.54
CA VAL A 376 20.21 -16.51 17.28
C VAL A 376 18.91 -15.72 17.49
N GLY A 377 18.74 -15.01 18.61
CA GLY A 377 17.63 -14.05 18.81
C GLY A 377 18.13 -12.64 19.06
N THR A 378 17.30 -11.76 19.60
CA THR A 378 17.66 -10.37 19.87
C THR A 378 18.06 -10.17 21.33
N SER A 379 19.22 -9.55 21.57
CA SER A 379 19.68 -9.21 22.92
C SER A 379 18.76 -8.21 23.60
N THR A 380 18.57 -8.33 24.91
CA THR A 380 17.84 -7.34 25.73
C THR A 380 18.53 -5.98 25.77
N ALA A 381 19.82 -5.93 25.39
CA ALA A 381 20.55 -4.67 25.20
C ALA A 381 20.31 -4.03 23.81
N SER A 382 19.68 -4.75 22.88
CA SER A 382 19.33 -4.20 21.57
C SER A 382 18.19 -3.20 21.70
N LEU A 383 18.25 -2.12 20.92
CA LEU A 383 17.09 -1.25 20.74
C LEU A 383 16.02 -1.97 19.88
N PRO A 384 14.75 -1.54 19.96
CA PRO A 384 13.66 -2.20 19.24
C PRO A 384 13.89 -2.30 17.74
N THR A 385 13.50 -3.42 17.15
CA THR A 385 13.53 -3.60 15.69
C THR A 385 12.14 -3.63 15.08
N GLN A 386 11.10 -3.67 15.91
CA GLN A 386 9.70 -3.59 15.50
C GLN A 386 8.92 -2.69 16.48
N VAL A 387 7.97 -1.92 15.95
CA VAL A 387 7.20 -0.92 16.71
C VAL A 387 5.79 -0.78 16.17
N SER A 388 4.86 -0.35 17.01
CA SER A 388 3.65 0.30 16.55
C SER A 388 3.20 1.36 17.57
N GLY A 389 2.61 2.46 17.11
CA GLY A 389 2.27 3.54 18.02
C GLY A 389 1.27 4.56 17.52
N TYR A 390 0.77 5.33 18.48
CA TYR A 390 -0.11 6.46 18.24
C TYR A 390 0.15 7.60 19.23
N GLN A 391 -0.29 8.81 18.87
CA GLN A 391 -0.29 9.95 19.78
C GLN A 391 -1.56 9.97 20.65
N GLY A 392 -1.40 9.76 21.96
CA GLY A 392 -2.48 9.69 22.93
C GLY A 392 -3.05 11.05 23.30
N SER A 393 -4.22 11.07 23.95
CA SER A 393 -4.98 12.27 24.34
C SER A 393 -4.22 13.25 25.24
N ASP A 394 -3.18 12.78 25.93
CA ASP A 394 -2.26 13.59 26.73
C ASP A 394 -1.16 14.30 25.93
N GLY A 395 -1.13 14.09 24.60
CA GLY A 395 -0.20 14.71 23.67
C GLY A 395 1.09 13.93 23.46
N LYS A 396 1.37 12.88 24.24
CA LYS A 396 2.56 12.02 24.06
C LYS A 396 2.31 10.98 22.98
N VAL A 397 3.37 10.58 22.29
CA VAL A 397 3.35 9.40 21.43
C VAL A 397 3.72 8.18 22.26
N TYR A 398 2.90 7.14 22.22
CA TYR A 398 3.15 5.86 22.86
C TYR A 398 3.51 4.82 21.80
N ILE A 399 4.57 4.06 22.06
CA ILE A 399 5.16 3.13 21.10
C ILE A 399 5.27 1.77 21.77
N ALA A 400 4.41 0.84 21.37
CA ALA A 400 4.59 -0.57 21.66
C ALA A 400 5.76 -1.08 20.79
N ALA A 401 6.63 -1.89 21.36
CA ALA A 401 7.89 -2.26 20.71
C ALA A 401 8.37 -3.64 21.15
N ASP A 402 8.94 -4.39 20.22
CA ASP A 402 9.50 -5.73 20.45
C ASP A 402 10.68 -5.99 19.48
N ALA A 403 11.06 -7.26 19.39
CA ALA A 403 12.08 -7.75 18.46
C ALA A 403 11.39 -8.43 17.28
N PHE A 404 11.83 -8.09 16.06
CA PHE A 404 11.17 -8.54 14.82
C PHE A 404 11.29 -10.06 14.60
N ASP A 405 12.30 -10.68 15.19
CA ASP A 405 12.48 -12.14 15.23
C ASP A 405 11.55 -12.86 16.20
N ARG A 406 10.63 -12.13 16.86
CA ARG A 406 9.66 -12.63 17.83
C ARG A 406 10.31 -13.21 19.09
N SER A 407 11.53 -12.80 19.42
CA SER A 407 12.27 -13.31 20.59
C SER A 407 11.96 -12.60 21.91
N GLN A 408 11.10 -11.58 21.90
CA GLN A 408 10.83 -10.74 23.07
C GLN A 408 9.34 -10.50 23.27
N GLY A 409 8.96 -10.17 24.50
CA GLY A 409 7.64 -9.61 24.80
C GLY A 409 7.53 -8.13 24.41
N VAL A 410 6.34 -7.56 24.55
CA VAL A 410 6.10 -6.15 24.17
C VAL A 410 6.60 -5.23 25.27
N SER A 411 7.52 -4.35 24.92
CA SER A 411 7.94 -3.19 25.71
C SER A 411 7.15 -1.94 25.30
N MET A 412 7.18 -0.90 26.13
CA MET A 412 6.47 0.35 25.87
C MET A 412 7.44 1.53 25.98
N TYR A 413 7.36 2.46 25.04
CA TYR A 413 8.11 3.71 25.04
C TYR A 413 7.15 4.89 24.93
N ARG A 414 7.62 6.07 25.33
CA ARG A 414 6.95 7.33 25.00
C ARG A 414 7.95 8.38 24.52
N VAL A 415 7.44 9.36 23.78
CA VAL A 415 8.21 10.53 23.34
C VAL A 415 7.27 11.69 23.01
N ASP A 416 7.80 12.91 23.02
CA ASP A 416 7.09 14.05 22.44
C ASP A 416 7.01 13.92 20.91
N PRO A 417 5.89 14.31 20.27
CA PRO A 417 5.66 14.14 18.84
C PRO A 417 6.69 14.86 17.96
N GLU A 418 7.34 15.89 18.49
CA GLU A 418 8.41 16.65 17.83
C GLU A 418 9.71 15.84 17.71
N HIS A 419 9.91 14.87 18.61
CA HIS A 419 11.12 14.05 18.70
C HIS A 419 10.87 12.59 18.28
N ILE A 420 9.72 12.28 17.66
CA ILE A 420 9.34 10.91 17.30
C ILE A 420 10.36 10.22 16.38
N ALA A 421 10.99 10.99 15.49
CA ALA A 421 12.01 10.51 14.57
C ALA A 421 13.38 10.25 15.24
N ASP A 422 13.63 10.87 16.39
CA ASP A 422 14.84 10.66 17.17
C ASP A 422 14.63 9.55 18.19
N ARG A 423 15.07 8.34 17.83
CA ARG A 423 15.03 7.17 18.70
C ARG A 423 15.84 7.34 19.99
N GLY A 424 16.79 8.27 20.03
CA GLY A 424 17.55 8.63 21.24
C GLY A 424 16.69 9.38 22.28
N SER A 425 15.56 9.94 21.87
CA SER A 425 14.64 10.68 22.74
C SER A 425 13.54 9.79 23.33
N TRP A 426 13.45 8.53 22.93
CA TRP A 426 12.39 7.62 23.38
C TRP A 426 12.66 7.15 24.81
N GLN A 427 11.71 7.41 25.70
CA GLN A 427 11.79 6.99 27.10
C GLN A 427 11.16 5.61 27.26
N PRO A 428 11.90 4.58 27.71
CA PRO A 428 11.32 3.27 27.96
C PRO A 428 10.47 3.27 29.24
N TYR A 429 9.42 2.48 29.26
CA TYR A 429 8.71 2.13 30.48
C TYR A 429 9.48 1.03 31.22
N ASN A 430 9.92 1.30 32.45
CA ASN A 430 10.73 0.37 33.26
C ASN A 430 9.92 -0.24 34.42
N GLY A 431 8.59 -0.21 34.34
CA GLY A 431 7.70 -0.76 35.38
C GLY A 431 7.37 0.25 36.48
N ASN A 432 6.42 -0.10 37.35
CA ASN A 432 6.01 0.70 38.51
C ASN A 432 5.75 2.19 38.18
N ASN A 433 5.05 2.47 37.08
CA ASN A 433 4.76 3.84 36.61
C ASN A 433 6.01 4.71 36.37
N THR A 434 7.17 4.10 36.13
CA THR A 434 8.45 4.79 35.95
C THR A 434 8.93 4.73 34.51
N TRP A 435 9.30 5.90 33.98
CA TRP A 435 9.93 6.05 32.67
C TRP A 435 11.44 6.18 32.84
N GLY A 436 12.21 5.40 32.10
CA GLY A 436 13.66 5.37 32.13
C GLY A 436 14.32 6.48 31.33
N THR A 437 15.66 6.45 31.34
CA THR A 437 16.49 7.37 30.56
C THR A 437 16.22 7.20 29.06
N ALA A 438 16.04 8.32 28.36
CA ALA A 438 15.81 8.32 26.93
C ALA A 438 16.93 7.61 26.15
N GLY A 439 16.55 6.89 25.10
CA GLY A 439 17.48 6.20 24.19
C GLY A 439 18.07 4.91 24.73
N GLN A 440 17.67 4.48 25.93
CA GLN A 440 18.03 3.17 26.48
C GLN A 440 16.97 2.12 26.14
N PRO A 441 17.36 0.83 25.99
CA PRO A 441 16.39 -0.27 25.92
C PRO A 441 15.53 -0.33 27.19
N ALA A 442 14.28 -0.79 27.04
CA ALA A 442 13.42 -1.06 28.18
C ALA A 442 13.94 -2.23 29.02
N THR A 443 13.87 -2.10 30.34
CA THR A 443 14.30 -3.17 31.27
C THR A 443 13.17 -4.13 31.64
N THR A 444 11.96 -3.90 31.11
CA THR A 444 10.77 -4.73 31.36
C THR A 444 9.83 -4.68 30.17
N THR A 445 8.92 -5.67 30.11
CA THR A 445 7.83 -5.76 29.13
C THR A 445 6.50 -5.43 29.82
N ILE A 446 5.53 -4.91 29.05
CA ILE A 446 4.14 -4.79 29.49
C ILE A 446 3.38 -6.12 29.36
N THR A 447 3.88 -7.08 28.58
CA THR A 447 3.34 -8.44 28.51
C THR A 447 3.79 -9.30 29.69
N GLN A 448 3.07 -10.40 29.93
CA GLN A 448 3.42 -11.35 31.00
C GLN A 448 4.79 -11.99 30.73
N GLN A 449 5.52 -12.32 31.80
CA GLN A 449 6.83 -12.97 31.67
C GLN A 449 6.70 -14.30 30.90
N GLY A 450 7.59 -14.50 29.93
CA GLY A 450 7.60 -15.68 29.08
C GLY A 450 6.71 -15.57 27.83
N GLN A 451 5.95 -14.48 27.67
CA GLN A 451 5.26 -14.21 26.41
C GLN A 451 6.18 -13.58 25.39
N ASN A 452 6.15 -14.13 24.18
CA ASN A 452 6.89 -13.66 23.02
C ASN A 452 5.89 -13.17 21.97
N TRP A 453 6.15 -12.00 21.43
CA TRP A 453 5.24 -11.31 20.53
C TRP A 453 5.92 -10.94 19.22
N GLY A 454 5.13 -10.74 18.17
CA GLY A 454 5.57 -10.15 16.92
C GLY A 454 4.40 -9.64 16.09
N GLU A 455 4.73 -8.93 15.01
CA GLU A 455 3.76 -8.33 14.09
C GLU A 455 2.71 -7.47 14.81
N ILE A 456 3.20 -6.62 15.72
CA ILE A 456 2.36 -5.80 16.60
C ILE A 456 1.76 -4.58 15.87
N SER A 457 0.52 -4.26 16.24
CA SER A 457 -0.23 -3.07 15.83
C SER A 457 -0.88 -2.43 17.04
N PHE A 458 -0.53 -1.18 17.34
CA PHE A 458 -0.97 -0.46 18.53
C PHE A 458 -1.61 0.87 18.15
N ARG A 459 -2.93 0.98 18.36
CA ARG A 459 -3.76 2.11 17.91
C ARG A 459 -4.67 2.62 19.04
N GLU A 460 -5.15 3.85 18.90
CA GLU A 460 -6.29 4.35 19.69
C GLU A 460 -7.58 4.05 18.92
N ILE A 461 -8.52 3.36 19.57
CA ILE A 461 -9.84 3.03 19.01
C ILE A 461 -10.89 3.42 20.05
N ASP A 462 -11.83 4.28 19.67
CA ASP A 462 -12.86 4.83 20.57
C ASP A 462 -12.29 5.38 21.90
N GLY A 463 -11.14 6.05 21.83
CA GLY A 463 -10.45 6.62 23.00
C GLY A 463 -9.79 5.58 23.91
N LYS A 464 -9.68 4.32 23.47
CA LYS A 464 -9.00 3.24 24.19
C LYS A 464 -7.74 2.79 23.46
N PRO A 465 -6.64 2.49 24.17
CA PRO A 465 -5.51 1.75 23.61
C PRO A 465 -5.94 0.34 23.21
N VAL A 466 -5.63 -0.03 21.97
CA VAL A 466 -5.84 -1.37 21.43
C VAL A 466 -4.52 -1.88 20.86
N LEU A 467 -4.06 -3.01 21.40
CA LEU A 467 -2.89 -3.75 20.93
C LEU A 467 -3.38 -5.03 20.25
N ALA A 468 -2.97 -5.23 19.01
CA ALA A 468 -3.11 -6.49 18.31
C ALA A 468 -1.73 -7.01 17.90
N GLY A 469 -1.59 -8.33 17.80
CA GLY A 469 -0.33 -8.95 17.40
C GLY A 469 -0.33 -10.45 17.63
N THR A 470 0.76 -11.10 17.22
CA THR A 470 0.91 -12.55 17.32
C THR A 470 1.62 -12.90 18.61
N ASN A 471 0.96 -13.64 19.48
CA ASN A 471 1.52 -14.19 20.70
C ASN A 471 1.95 -15.64 20.45
N PHE A 472 3.25 -15.91 20.53
CA PHE A 472 3.83 -17.22 20.26
C PHE A 472 3.80 -18.16 21.49
N ASN A 473 3.40 -17.64 22.67
CA ASN A 473 3.32 -18.39 23.93
C ASN A 473 1.99 -18.07 24.66
N SER A 474 0.85 -18.34 24.01
CA SER A 474 -0.48 -17.86 24.44
C SER A 474 -1.09 -18.53 25.68
N GLU A 475 -0.54 -19.63 26.19
CA GLU A 475 -1.01 -20.29 27.40
C GLU A 475 0.10 -20.49 28.45
N ASN A 476 -0.27 -20.29 29.73
CA ASN A 476 0.52 -20.69 30.90
C ASN A 476 0.72 -22.22 30.89
N GLY A 477 1.72 -22.72 30.17
CA GLY A 477 1.95 -24.16 30.05
C GLY A 477 2.70 -24.67 28.82
N GLY A 478 3.12 -23.81 27.88
CA GLY A 478 4.11 -24.21 26.87
C GLY A 478 3.59 -25.14 25.76
N THR A 479 2.34 -24.98 25.31
CA THR A 479 1.89 -25.65 24.07
C THR A 479 2.58 -25.09 22.82
N GLY A 480 3.11 -23.86 22.88
CA GLY A 480 3.84 -23.22 21.77
C GLY A 480 2.97 -22.93 20.54
N ILE A 481 1.65 -22.83 20.72
CA ILE A 481 0.68 -22.60 19.63
C ILE A 481 0.49 -21.09 19.44
N PRO A 482 0.91 -20.51 18.29
CA PRO A 482 0.73 -19.09 18.03
C PRO A 482 -0.74 -18.71 17.92
N THR A 483 -1.09 -17.55 18.48
CA THR A 483 -2.41 -16.93 18.35
C THR A 483 -2.27 -15.46 18.00
N VAL A 484 -3.12 -14.96 17.10
CA VAL A 484 -3.28 -13.51 16.93
C VAL A 484 -4.32 -13.04 17.93
N GLU A 485 -3.94 -12.09 18.77
CA GLU A 485 -4.74 -11.58 19.87
C GLU A 485 -5.07 -10.10 19.66
N VAL A 486 -6.23 -9.67 20.17
CA VAL A 486 -6.60 -8.26 20.35
C VAL A 486 -6.79 -8.00 21.83
N ARG A 487 -6.15 -6.95 22.34
CA ARG A 487 -6.21 -6.53 23.74
C ARG A 487 -6.60 -5.06 23.83
N VAL A 488 -7.57 -4.77 24.68
CA VAL A 488 -8.07 -3.41 24.94
C VAL A 488 -7.74 -3.07 26.40
N GLY A 489 -7.16 -1.89 26.64
CA GLY A 489 -6.87 -1.43 28.00
C GLY A 489 -7.43 -0.06 28.29
N ASP A 490 -7.24 0.38 29.53
CA ASP A 490 -7.64 1.73 29.97
C ASP A 490 -6.59 2.80 29.70
N ASN A 491 -5.31 2.41 29.61
CA ASN A 491 -4.20 3.29 29.27
C ASN A 491 -3.08 2.49 28.57
N PRO A 492 -2.13 3.17 27.89
CA PRO A 492 -1.13 2.49 27.07
C PRO A 492 -0.27 1.45 27.80
N ILE A 493 0.11 1.70 29.06
CA ILE A 493 0.98 0.81 29.83
C ILE A 493 0.25 -0.41 30.40
N SER A 494 -1.09 -0.40 30.43
CA SER A 494 -1.91 -1.50 30.93
C SER A 494 -2.72 -2.23 29.86
N VAL A 495 -2.45 -1.98 28.56
CA VAL A 495 -3.21 -2.56 27.43
C VAL A 495 -3.23 -4.09 27.42
N THR A 496 -2.18 -4.70 27.96
CA THR A 496 -2.01 -6.15 28.08
C THR A 496 -2.67 -6.76 29.32
N GLY A 497 -3.20 -5.95 30.25
CA GLY A 497 -3.70 -6.42 31.55
C GLY A 497 -5.04 -7.16 31.50
N GLY A 498 -5.83 -6.98 30.44
CA GLY A 498 -7.11 -7.66 30.25
C GLY A 498 -6.99 -9.05 29.62
N ASN A 499 -8.12 -9.78 29.57
CA ASN A 499 -8.20 -11.02 28.81
C ASN A 499 -8.15 -10.70 27.31
N PRO A 500 -7.33 -11.41 26.52
CA PRO A 500 -7.28 -11.21 25.08
C PRO A 500 -8.55 -11.75 24.41
N THR A 501 -8.91 -11.14 23.28
CA THR A 501 -9.76 -11.79 22.28
C THR A 501 -8.88 -12.47 21.25
N VAL A 502 -8.92 -13.81 21.19
CA VAL A 502 -8.14 -14.60 20.21
C VAL A 502 -8.87 -14.58 18.87
N VAL A 503 -8.29 -13.91 17.88
CA VAL A 503 -8.91 -13.69 16.58
C VAL A 503 -8.45 -14.69 15.51
N MET A 504 -7.25 -15.26 15.67
CA MET A 504 -6.74 -16.39 14.89
C MET A 504 -5.99 -17.33 15.81
N ASN A 505 -6.17 -18.64 15.64
CA ASN A 505 -5.60 -19.66 16.51
C ASN A 505 -5.00 -20.79 15.69
N ASN A 506 -3.75 -21.16 15.95
CA ASN A 506 -3.09 -22.24 15.22
C ASN A 506 -3.51 -23.65 15.71
N ALA A 507 -4.32 -23.76 16.77
CA ALA A 507 -4.78 -25.04 17.30
C ALA A 507 -5.80 -25.68 16.33
N PRO A 508 -5.53 -26.90 15.81
CA PRO A 508 -6.48 -27.60 14.96
C PRO A 508 -7.83 -27.79 15.64
N GLY A 509 -8.91 -27.45 14.93
CA GLY A 509 -10.29 -27.59 15.42
C GLY A 509 -10.78 -26.45 16.33
N SER A 510 -9.96 -25.42 16.57
CA SER A 510 -10.43 -24.20 17.25
C SER A 510 -11.44 -23.42 16.38
N ALA A 511 -12.31 -22.63 17.03
CA ALA A 511 -13.37 -21.89 16.32
C ALA A 511 -12.84 -20.88 15.29
N ASN A 512 -11.65 -20.31 15.54
CA ASN A 512 -10.97 -19.35 14.66
C ASN A 512 -9.66 -19.96 14.13
N ASN A 513 -9.68 -21.24 13.76
CA ASN A 513 -8.49 -21.96 13.31
C ASN A 513 -7.92 -21.36 12.02
N VAL A 514 -6.68 -20.88 12.08
CA VAL A 514 -5.89 -20.41 10.93
C VAL A 514 -4.49 -21.01 11.10
N PRO A 515 -4.01 -21.88 10.19
CA PRO A 515 -2.71 -22.52 10.34
C PRO A 515 -1.55 -21.53 10.20
N ALA A 516 -0.53 -21.66 11.05
CA ALA A 516 0.64 -20.79 11.12
C ALA A 516 0.30 -19.29 11.00
N PRO A 517 -0.59 -18.76 11.87
CA PRO A 517 -1.06 -17.40 11.77
C PRO A 517 0.01 -16.43 12.31
N TYR A 518 0.09 -15.25 11.71
CA TYR A 518 0.85 -14.12 12.20
C TYR A 518 0.19 -12.80 11.77
N GLY A 519 0.71 -11.65 12.18
CA GLY A 519 0.07 -10.36 11.90
C GLY A 519 -0.88 -9.89 13.00
N GLY A 520 -1.98 -9.26 12.59
CA GLY A 520 -2.90 -8.54 13.47
C GLY A 520 -2.86 -7.03 13.24
N TYR A 521 -2.67 -6.57 12.00
CA TYR A 521 -2.61 -5.15 11.65
C TYR A 521 -3.99 -4.54 11.65
N ILE A 522 -4.24 -3.63 12.60
CA ILE A 522 -5.53 -2.96 12.79
C ILE A 522 -5.81 -2.06 11.58
N LEU A 523 -7.00 -2.22 11.00
CA LEU A 523 -7.45 -1.44 9.86
C LEU A 523 -7.96 -0.05 10.29
N PRO A 524 -7.70 1.00 9.49
CA PRO A 524 -8.30 2.32 9.68
C PRO A 524 -9.83 2.26 9.77
N GLY A 525 -10.41 3.10 10.63
CA GLY A 525 -11.87 3.16 10.84
C GLY A 525 -12.44 2.13 11.81
N SER A 526 -11.62 1.21 12.32
CA SER A 526 -12.04 0.27 13.35
C SER A 526 -12.73 0.96 14.54
N THR A 527 -13.76 0.30 15.08
CA THR A 527 -14.46 0.65 16.33
C THR A 527 -14.34 -0.51 17.31
N LEU A 528 -14.54 -0.30 18.61
CA LEU A 528 -14.43 -1.41 19.58
C LEU A 528 -15.47 -2.50 19.37
N ASP A 529 -16.62 -2.18 18.76
CA ASP A 529 -17.66 -3.15 18.40
C ASP A 529 -17.45 -3.81 17.02
N ASN A 530 -16.48 -3.35 16.24
CA ASN A 530 -16.02 -3.97 15.01
C ASN A 530 -14.61 -3.49 14.63
N VAL A 531 -13.61 -4.11 15.27
CA VAL A 531 -12.20 -3.94 14.91
C VAL A 531 -11.92 -4.79 13.68
N GLY A 532 -11.44 -4.17 12.62
CA GLY A 532 -10.94 -4.86 11.43
C GLY A 532 -9.45 -5.08 11.52
N LEU A 533 -8.98 -6.25 11.10
CA LEU A 533 -7.57 -6.61 11.11
C LEU A 533 -7.20 -7.35 9.82
N PHE A 534 -6.01 -7.08 9.31
CA PHE A 534 -5.32 -8.01 8.43
C PHE A 534 -4.37 -8.90 9.25
N GLY A 535 -4.46 -10.20 9.04
CA GLY A 535 -3.43 -11.12 9.50
C GLY A 535 -3.16 -12.19 8.47
N SER A 536 -1.98 -12.77 8.55
CA SER A 536 -1.42 -13.61 7.51
C SER A 536 -1.30 -15.05 7.98
N GLN A 537 -1.17 -15.95 7.01
CA GLN A 537 -0.79 -17.33 7.24
C GLN A 537 0.34 -17.72 6.30
N TRP A 538 1.21 -18.61 6.75
CA TRP A 538 2.21 -19.24 5.91
C TRP A 538 2.37 -20.72 6.25
N PHE A 539 1.78 -21.58 5.44
CA PHE A 539 1.93 -23.03 5.62
C PHE A 539 1.81 -23.80 4.31
N GLN A 540 2.35 -25.02 4.31
CA GLN A 540 2.10 -26.00 3.25
C GLN A 540 1.55 -27.26 3.90
N PRO A 541 0.37 -27.76 3.50
CA PRO A 541 -0.15 -29.03 3.99
C PRO A 541 0.84 -30.15 3.72
N ARG A 542 1.06 -31.03 4.71
CA ARG A 542 1.98 -32.18 4.61
C ARG A 542 1.33 -33.46 5.09
N ASP A 543 1.73 -34.59 4.52
CA ASP A 543 1.34 -35.94 4.99
C ASP A 543 2.10 -36.33 6.27
N GLY A 544 1.80 -37.51 6.82
CA GLY A 544 2.47 -38.04 8.01
C GLY A 544 3.96 -38.35 7.83
N GLN A 545 4.47 -38.27 6.60
CA GLN A 545 5.88 -38.46 6.24
C GLN A 545 6.57 -37.12 5.90
N GLY A 546 5.84 -36.00 6.00
CA GLY A 546 6.35 -34.66 5.73
C GLY A 546 6.34 -34.24 4.25
N HIS A 547 5.76 -35.03 3.35
CA HIS A 547 5.64 -34.65 1.94
C HIS A 547 4.51 -33.64 1.75
N PRO A 548 4.67 -32.62 0.88
CA PRO A 548 3.58 -31.72 0.52
C PRO A 548 2.36 -32.47 -0.02
N THR A 549 1.17 -32.15 0.51
CA THR A 549 -0.11 -32.72 0.07
C THR A 549 -1.01 -31.70 -0.62
N GLY A 550 -0.60 -30.43 -0.65
CA GLY A 550 -1.34 -29.33 -1.24
C GLY A 550 -0.47 -28.13 -1.58
N PRO A 551 -1.07 -27.06 -2.12
CA PRO A 551 -0.37 -25.83 -2.44
C PRO A 551 0.18 -25.14 -1.17
N VAL A 552 1.13 -24.23 -1.36
CA VAL A 552 1.53 -23.31 -0.30
C VAL A 552 0.41 -22.29 -0.11
N HIS A 553 0.08 -22.02 1.15
CA HIS A 553 -0.77 -20.92 1.57
C HIS A 553 0.14 -19.82 2.11
N TYR A 554 0.16 -18.68 1.42
CA TYR A 554 0.91 -17.48 1.77
C TYR A 554 0.07 -16.27 1.37
N ASP A 555 -0.77 -15.88 2.32
CA ASP A 555 -1.89 -14.97 2.08
C ASP A 555 -2.23 -14.14 3.31
N VAL A 556 -3.08 -13.13 3.07
CA VAL A 556 -3.59 -12.20 4.06
C VAL A 556 -5.11 -12.37 4.17
N GLN A 557 -5.60 -12.49 5.39
CA GLN A 557 -6.99 -12.75 5.78
C GLN A 557 -7.64 -11.47 6.34
N ASP A 558 -8.92 -11.24 6.03
CA ASP A 558 -9.73 -10.17 6.65
C ASP A 558 -10.45 -10.67 7.90
N ILE A 559 -10.03 -10.19 9.07
CA ILE A 559 -10.61 -10.57 10.35
C ILE A 559 -11.39 -9.40 10.95
N ARG A 560 -12.56 -9.70 11.51
CA ARG A 560 -13.42 -8.75 12.21
C ARG A 560 -13.71 -9.22 13.61
N VAL A 561 -13.69 -8.32 14.58
CA VAL A 561 -13.96 -8.66 15.98
C VAL A 561 -14.69 -7.55 16.73
N ASN A 562 -15.72 -7.92 17.50
CA ASN A 562 -16.22 -7.07 18.57
C ASN A 562 -15.42 -7.36 19.84
N THR A 563 -14.66 -6.37 20.31
CA THR A 563 -13.82 -6.46 21.51
C THR A 563 -14.59 -6.20 22.80
N GLN A 564 -15.85 -5.77 22.73
CA GLN A 564 -16.70 -5.63 23.89
C GLN A 564 -17.04 -7.02 24.46
N PRO A 565 -17.08 -7.17 25.80
CA PRO A 565 -17.38 -8.46 26.41
C PRO A 565 -18.77 -8.97 25.99
N GLY A 566 -18.84 -10.24 25.57
CA GLY A 566 -20.11 -10.96 25.42
C GLY A 566 -20.93 -10.90 26.71
N GLN A 567 -22.25 -10.67 26.63
CA GLN A 567 -23.11 -10.99 27.76
C GLN A 567 -23.06 -12.50 27.97
N ARG A 568 -22.45 -12.93 29.09
CA ARG A 568 -22.43 -14.34 29.49
C ARG A 568 -23.76 -14.76 30.10
#